data_AF-A0A3N5SGA1-F1
#
_entry.id   AF-A0A3N5SGA1-F1
#
_cell.length_a   1.000
_cell.length_b   1.000
_cell.length_c   1.000
_cell.angle_alpha   90.00
_cell.angle_beta   90.00
_cell.angle_gamma   90.00
#
_symmetry.space_group_name_H-M   'P 1'
#
loop_
_entity.id
_entity.type
_entity.pdbx_description
1 polymer ?
#
loop_
_entity_poly.entity_id
_entity_poly.type
_entity_poly.pdbx_seq_one_letter_code
_entity_poly.pdbx_strand_id
1 'polypeptide(L)' 'ETGYLIEASVPLKNDVWDIQLEHLGVLGFQTHLNGSSATDRDVKLIWSAADTADQSYNNPSLFGQLIFWDKSQ' A
#
# COMPACT_ATOMS: atom_id res chain seq x y z
N GLU A 1 -9.29 -24.21 -3.71
CA GLU A 1 -9.75 -22.96 -4.34
C GLU A 1 -10.60 -22.17 -3.34
N THR A 2 -9.97 -21.59 -2.33
CA THR A 2 -10.64 -20.72 -1.36
C THR A 2 -9.82 -19.45 -1.20
N GLY A 3 -10.49 -18.31 -1.18
CA GLY A 3 -9.85 -17.00 -1.12
C GLY A 3 -10.86 -15.89 -1.40
N TYR A 4 -10.41 -14.65 -1.33
CA TYR A 4 -11.20 -13.47 -1.63
C TYR A 4 -10.37 -12.53 -2.52
N LEU A 5 -11.07 -11.72 -3.31
CA LEU A 5 -10.50 -10.59 -4.04
C LEU A 5 -10.91 -9.32 -3.32
N ILE A 6 -9.95 -8.41 -3.13
CA ILE A 6 -10.22 -7.07 -2.62
C ILE A 6 -9.94 -6.09 -3.74
N GLU A 7 -10.92 -5.25 -4.03
CA GLU A 7 -10.77 -4.07 -4.88
C GLU A 7 -11.18 -2.85 -4.07
N ALA A 8 -10.36 -1.80 -4.12
CA ALA A 8 -10.58 -0.57 -3.39
C ALA A 8 -10.17 0.64 -4.24
N SER A 9 -10.88 1.75 -4.04
CA SER A 9 -10.54 3.05 -4.63
C SER A 9 -10.28 4.05 -3.52
N VAL A 10 -9.16 4.76 -3.62
CA VAL A 10 -8.80 5.85 -2.72
C VAL A 10 -8.88 7.15 -3.52
N PRO A 11 -9.71 8.13 -3.10
CA PRO A 11 -9.84 9.37 -3.84
C PRO A 11 -8.52 10.17 -3.76
N LEU A 12 -8.15 10.80 -4.88
CA LEU A 12 -6.96 11.67 -4.94
C LEU A 12 -7.10 12.91 -4.06
N LYS A 13 -8.34 13.32 -3.75
CA LYS A 13 -8.65 14.49 -2.94
C LYS A 13 -9.71 14.17 -1.89
N ASN A 14 -9.44 14.55 -0.64
CA ASN A 14 -10.38 14.56 0.48
C ASN A 14 -9.97 15.63 1.50
N ASP A 15 -10.54 15.62 2.71
CA ASP A 15 -10.24 16.60 3.76
C ASP A 15 -8.82 16.48 4.34
N VAL A 16 -8.10 15.40 4.05
CA VAL A 16 -6.76 15.10 4.60
C VAL A 16 -5.66 15.31 3.55
N TRP A 17 -5.94 15.06 2.26
CA TRP A 17 -4.95 15.15 1.19
C TRP A 17 -5.49 15.67 -0.14
N ASP A 18 -4.59 16.21 -0.96
CA ASP A 18 -4.82 16.65 -2.34
C ASP A 18 -3.65 16.20 -3.22
N ILE A 19 -3.73 14.98 -3.76
CA ILE A 19 -2.67 14.32 -4.53
C ILE A 19 -2.74 14.79 -5.99
N GLN A 20 -1.69 15.47 -6.45
CA GLN A 20 -1.55 15.86 -7.86
C GLN A 20 -1.03 14.67 -8.68
N LEU A 21 -1.68 14.42 -9.82
CA LEU A 21 -1.22 13.42 -10.77
C LEU A 21 -0.21 14.05 -11.73
N GLU A 22 1.02 13.57 -11.69
CA GLU A 22 2.10 13.99 -12.57
C GLU A 22 2.75 12.75 -13.18
N HIS A 23 3.13 12.82 -14.47
CA HIS A 23 3.89 11.73 -15.08
C HIS A 23 5.21 11.52 -14.33
N LEU A 24 5.49 10.28 -13.93
CA LEU A 24 6.59 9.88 -13.05
C LEU A 24 6.52 10.44 -11.62
N GLY A 25 5.38 11.04 -11.25
CA GLY A 25 5.12 11.45 -9.88
C GLY A 25 5.17 10.25 -8.93
N VAL A 26 5.81 10.42 -7.78
CA VAL A 26 6.05 9.35 -6.80
C VAL A 26 5.20 9.58 -5.55
N LEU A 27 4.45 8.56 -5.15
CA LEU A 27 3.74 8.49 -3.89
C LEU A 27 4.29 7.34 -3.04
N GLY A 28 4.50 7.58 -1.76
CA GLY A 28 4.80 6.51 -0.81
C GLY A 28 3.62 5.54 -0.74
N PHE A 29 3.86 4.25 -0.99
CA PHE A 29 2.82 3.22 -1.00
C PHE A 29 3.22 2.01 -0.17
N GLN A 30 2.23 1.40 0.47
CA GLN A 30 2.39 0.16 1.22
C GLN A 30 1.06 -0.60 1.26
N THR A 31 1.14 -1.93 1.20
CA THR A 31 0.00 -2.81 1.47
C THR A 31 0.44 -4.05 2.23
N HIS A 32 -0.39 -4.49 3.16
CA HIS A 32 -0.18 -5.68 3.98
C HIS A 32 -1.28 -6.71 3.71
N LEU A 33 -0.88 -7.96 3.48
CA LEU A 33 -1.78 -9.11 3.63
C LEU A 33 -1.55 -9.72 5.01
N ASN A 34 -2.56 -9.62 5.88
CA ASN A 34 -2.54 -10.24 7.20
C ASN A 34 -3.50 -11.44 7.22
N GLY A 35 -3.07 -12.54 7.84
CA GLY A 35 -3.89 -13.75 7.98
C GLY A 35 -3.70 -14.42 9.33
N SER A 36 -4.64 -15.30 9.69
CA SER A 36 -4.65 -16.11 10.91
C SER A 36 -5.18 -17.50 10.58
N SER A 37 -4.47 -18.56 10.96
CA SER A 37 -5.03 -19.92 10.95
C SER A 37 -5.94 -20.22 12.15
N ALA A 38 -5.86 -19.40 13.20
CA ALA A 38 -6.64 -19.53 14.43
C ALA A 38 -7.15 -18.16 14.90
N THR A 39 -6.78 -17.71 16.11
CA THR A 39 -7.23 -16.43 16.69
C THR A 39 -6.24 -15.29 16.41
N ASP A 40 -4.94 -15.55 16.57
CA ASP A 40 -3.89 -14.54 16.41
C ASP A 40 -3.27 -14.60 15.02
N ARG A 41 -2.87 -13.43 14.51
CA ARG A 41 -2.21 -13.29 13.20
C ARG A 41 -0.92 -14.12 13.16
N ASP A 42 -0.85 -15.05 12.23
CA ASP A 42 0.32 -15.91 11.96
C ASP A 42 0.89 -15.73 10.54
N VAL A 43 0.17 -15.05 9.65
CA VAL A 43 0.63 -14.69 8.30
C VAL A 43 0.70 -13.17 8.16
N LYS A 44 1.81 -12.72 7.58
CA LYS A 44 2.04 -11.32 7.23
C LYS A 44 2.90 -11.23 5.98
N LEU A 45 2.35 -10.69 4.91
CA LEU A 45 3.09 -10.35 3.70
C LEU A 45 3.05 -8.83 3.52
N ILE A 46 4.23 -8.24 3.39
CA ILE A 46 4.43 -6.80 3.27
C ILE A 46 5.04 -6.52 1.91
N TRP A 47 4.53 -5.51 1.21
CA TRP A 47 5.00 -5.19 -0.13
C TRP A 47 6.41 -4.59 -0.14
N SER A 48 6.65 -3.55 0.66
CA SER A 48 7.95 -2.89 0.71
C SER A 48 8.99 -3.75 1.43
N ALA A 49 10.12 -4.02 0.76
CA ALA A 49 11.27 -4.69 1.34
C ALA A 49 11.96 -3.88 2.46
N ALA A 50 11.65 -2.58 2.59
CA ALA A 50 12.18 -1.75 3.66
C ALA A 50 11.56 -2.07 5.03
N ASP A 51 10.31 -2.57 5.06
CA ASP A 51 9.65 -2.94 6.32
C ASP A 51 9.95 -4.40 6.69
N THR A 52 11.05 -4.59 7.42
CA THR A 52 11.48 -5.90 7.91
C THR A 52 10.93 -6.23 9.31
N ALA A 53 10.23 -5.28 9.94
CA ALA A 53 9.87 -5.35 11.35
C ALA A 53 8.39 -4.99 11.64
N ASP A 54 7.54 -4.94 10.62
CA ASP A 54 6.12 -4.57 10.71
C ASP A 54 5.91 -3.21 11.39
N GLN A 55 6.61 -2.19 10.90
CA GLN A 55 6.54 -0.83 11.44
C GLN A 55 5.92 0.17 10.46
N SER A 56 5.58 -0.22 9.23
CA SER A 56 5.03 0.73 8.26
C SER A 56 3.60 1.20 8.61
N TYR A 57 2.93 0.59 9.59
CA TYR A 57 1.66 1.11 10.13
C TYR A 57 1.81 2.48 10.83
N ASN A 58 3.01 2.84 11.29
CA ASN A 58 3.27 4.13 11.96
C ASN A 58 4.50 4.88 11.42
N ASN A 59 5.31 4.25 10.55
CA ASN A 59 6.50 4.84 9.98
C ASN A 59 6.45 4.87 8.45
N PRO A 60 6.04 6.00 7.83
CA PRO A 60 5.99 6.17 6.38
C PRO A 60 7.36 6.06 5.69
N SER A 61 8.49 6.15 6.40
CA SER A 61 9.82 5.99 5.80
C SER A 61 10.09 4.58 5.27
N LEU A 62 9.22 3.62 5.59
CA LEU A 62 9.33 2.22 5.19
C LEU A 62 8.48 1.90 3.95
N PHE A 63 7.72 2.87 3.43
CA PHE A 63 6.92 2.68 2.22
C PHE A 63 7.82 2.50 0.99
N GLY A 64 7.33 1.70 0.03
CA GLY A 64 7.93 1.68 -1.30
C GLY A 64 7.38 2.82 -2.16
N GLN A 65 7.62 2.75 -3.47
CA GLN A 65 7.24 3.80 -4.42
C GLN A 65 6.11 3.34 -5.36
N LEU A 66 4.98 4.02 -5.31
CA LEU A 66 3.99 4.01 -6.37
C LEU A 66 4.32 5.15 -7.34
N ILE A 67 4.49 4.81 -8.62
CA ILE A 67 4.87 5.77 -9.66
C ILE A 67 3.66 5.95 -10.59
N PHE A 68 3.21 7.19 -10.76
CA PHE A 68 2.16 7.52 -11.71
C PHE A 68 2.71 7.48 -13.14
N TRP A 69 2.03 6.73 -14.01
CA TRP A 69 2.36 6.65 -15.43
C TRP A 69 1.24 7.27 -16.27
N ASP A 70 1.60 8.17 -17.18
CA ASP A 70 0.68 8.74 -18.16
C ASP A 70 0.69 7.82 -19.38
N LYS A 71 -0.49 7.31 -19.75
CA LYS A 71 -0.65 6.37 -20.85
C LYS A 71 -0.43 7.00 -22.23
N SER A 72 -0.32 8.31 -22.32
CA SER A 72 -0.04 9.03 -23.58
C SER A 72 1.45 9.15 -23.93
N GLN A 73 2.34 8.73 -23.03
CA GLN A 73 3.80 8.73 -23.23
C GLN A 73 4.25 7.65 -24.22
#